data_AF-A0A178YMG6-F1
#
_entry.id   AF-A0A178YMG6-F1
#
_cell.length_a   1.000
_cell.length_b   1.000
_cell.length_c   1.000
_cell.angle_alpha   90.00
_cell.angle_beta   90.00
_cell.angle_gamma   90.00
#
_symmetry.space_group_name_H-M   'P 1'
#
loop_
_entity.id
_entity.type
_entity.pdbx_description
1 polymer ?
#
loop_
_entity_poly.entity_id
_entity_poly.type
_entity_poly.pdbx_seq_one_letter_code
_entity_poly.pdbx_strand_id
1 'polypeptide(L)'
;MAQMSYAVKKWMVDRRENRFPNTVAMAHFSPQTQMVTLDQYEKDDLPKALVAEDHGKVAEIMATISHEMAHWADVVGTIWGRAYLKRIYKGFRQLPTKDSPPKESDFASFIDLHDETRRLTFPKYYQTVFESKETHSARHPWQISFSAGQEIDAYGRLDPSRPILFVCFHDNRTGDRLIRQPMTVGALLETIAVASEYDTLRAILLGKVPAPKQKEVGEGIHAGLLSRLYEPSLTLYSAPVHLLAHFARISDAALAYDLAATIAHVCLNLCERQFRDILLPDIMAPWSALFPSFKERENRAFAFAVICSNLGHWQDGNNKDTWIDAALKQSGLPGRRSILDRALEAIAMQKPGSRATHLDDAENYMLELGLGVAMGRKKGPTFGPLQAQSYVGVIPPMFDSNGEIYLLPNSRFDFTRFDPETMIRLDEGLYEYTRNLLTGCR
;
A
#
# COMPACT_ATOMS: atom_id res chain seq x y z
N MET A 1 13.96 -28.44 -11.57
CA MET A 1 13.56 -27.02 -11.58
C MET A 1 13.45 -26.59 -13.03
N ALA A 2 12.27 -26.17 -13.48
CA ALA A 2 12.10 -25.69 -14.85
C ALA A 2 12.89 -24.39 -15.03
N GLN A 3 13.74 -24.31 -16.04
CA GLN A 3 14.37 -23.06 -16.46
C GLN A 3 13.24 -22.10 -16.85
N MET A 4 13.19 -20.93 -16.20
CA MET A 4 12.20 -19.88 -16.50
C MET A 4 12.34 -19.42 -17.94
N SER A 5 11.21 -19.13 -18.58
CA SER A 5 11.19 -18.71 -19.97
C SER A 5 11.81 -17.31 -20.15
N TYR A 6 12.24 -17.01 -21.37
CA TYR A 6 12.72 -15.69 -21.78
C TYR A 6 11.71 -14.57 -21.46
N ALA A 7 10.41 -14.87 -21.46
CA ALA A 7 9.35 -13.91 -21.18
C ALA A 7 9.44 -13.32 -19.75
N VAL A 8 9.76 -14.15 -18.75
CA VAL A 8 9.91 -13.70 -17.35
C VAL A 8 11.08 -12.72 -17.23
N LYS A 9 12.23 -13.07 -17.81
CA LYS A 9 13.42 -12.20 -17.80
C LYS A 9 13.16 -10.88 -18.53
N LYS A 10 12.45 -10.92 -19.67
CA LYS A 10 12.07 -9.73 -20.43
C LYS A 10 11.11 -8.83 -19.63
N TRP A 11 10.04 -9.38 -19.05
CA TRP A 11 9.09 -8.63 -18.22
C TRP A 11 9.79 -7.94 -17.03
N MET A 12 10.77 -8.64 -16.44
CA MET A 12 11.58 -8.09 -15.36
C MET A 12 12.45 -6.91 -15.76
N VAL A 13 12.99 -6.89 -16.98
CA VAL A 13 13.79 -5.78 -17.50
C VAL A 13 12.90 -4.64 -18.00
N ASP A 14 11.94 -4.93 -18.87
CA ASP A 14 11.14 -3.94 -19.60
C ASP A 14 10.26 -3.09 -18.68
N ARG A 15 9.83 -3.63 -17.53
CA ARG A 15 8.99 -2.87 -16.59
C ARG A 15 9.78 -2.09 -15.54
N ARG A 16 11.10 -2.25 -15.38
CA ARG A 16 11.89 -1.49 -14.40
C ARG A 16 11.75 0.03 -14.55
N GLU A 17 11.56 0.52 -15.77
CA GLU A 17 11.51 1.96 -16.07
C GLU A 17 10.13 2.62 -15.83
N ASN A 18 9.06 1.83 -15.70
CA ASN A 18 7.67 2.32 -15.60
C ASN A 18 6.96 1.88 -14.30
N ARG A 19 7.70 1.41 -13.29
CA ARG A 19 7.14 0.78 -12.08
C ARG A 19 6.75 1.76 -10.97
N PHE A 20 5.76 1.34 -10.20
CA PHE A 20 5.28 2.02 -9.01
C PHE A 20 5.96 1.41 -7.77
N PRO A 21 6.46 2.22 -6.82
CA PRO A 21 6.84 3.64 -6.96
C PRO A 21 8.18 3.81 -7.71
N ASN A 22 8.26 4.82 -8.59
CA ASN A 22 9.37 5.04 -9.55
C ASN A 22 10.61 5.71 -8.88
N THR A 23 11.15 5.05 -7.87
CA THR A 23 12.51 5.28 -7.36
C THR A 23 13.41 4.17 -7.89
N VAL A 24 14.74 4.26 -7.75
CA VAL A 24 15.63 3.11 -8.05
C VAL A 24 15.26 1.99 -7.06
N ALA A 25 14.24 1.22 -7.40
CA ALA A 25 13.55 0.37 -6.46
C ALA A 25 14.45 -0.82 -6.12
N MET A 26 14.70 -1.04 -4.83
CA MET A 26 15.44 -2.22 -4.38
C MET A 26 14.61 -3.49 -4.60
N ALA A 27 13.29 -3.35 -4.52
CA ALA A 27 12.28 -4.34 -4.81
C ALA A 27 10.97 -3.66 -5.19
N HIS A 28 10.00 -4.41 -5.70
CA HIS A 28 8.64 -3.94 -5.88
C HIS A 28 7.64 -5.11 -5.86
N PHE A 29 6.41 -4.81 -5.46
CA PHE A 29 5.24 -5.65 -5.61
C PHE A 29 4.42 -5.22 -6.84
N SER A 30 4.00 -6.18 -7.67
CA SER A 30 3.11 -5.94 -8.80
C SER A 30 1.70 -6.43 -8.48
N PRO A 31 0.70 -5.53 -8.33
CA PRO A 31 -0.67 -5.93 -8.07
C PRO A 31 -1.30 -6.78 -9.17
N GLN A 32 -0.89 -6.63 -10.43
CA GLN A 32 -1.44 -7.36 -11.59
C GLN A 32 -0.93 -8.79 -11.66
N THR A 33 0.33 -9.01 -11.31
CA THR A 33 0.90 -10.35 -11.28
C THR A 33 0.79 -10.99 -9.90
N GLN A 34 0.50 -10.22 -8.85
CA GLN A 34 0.50 -10.62 -7.44
C GLN A 34 1.86 -11.19 -6.96
N MET A 35 2.96 -10.69 -7.51
CA MET A 35 4.32 -11.17 -7.22
C MET A 35 5.22 -10.05 -6.74
N VAL A 36 6.24 -10.44 -5.99
CA VAL A 36 7.28 -9.53 -5.51
C VAL A 36 8.53 -9.76 -6.36
N THR A 37 9.26 -8.69 -6.65
CA THR A 37 10.55 -8.76 -7.34
C THR A 37 11.59 -8.04 -6.50
N LEU A 38 12.72 -8.67 -6.26
CA LEU A 38 13.88 -8.18 -5.53
C LEU A 38 14.92 -7.70 -6.54
N ASP A 39 14.70 -6.52 -7.12
CA ASP A 39 15.45 -6.01 -8.27
C ASP A 39 16.97 -5.86 -8.02
N GLN A 40 17.39 -5.70 -6.76
CA GLN A 40 18.81 -5.53 -6.38
C GLN A 40 19.42 -6.72 -5.62
N TYR A 41 18.66 -7.77 -5.36
CA TYR A 41 19.13 -8.90 -4.55
C TYR A 41 19.12 -10.19 -5.35
N GLU A 42 20.11 -11.03 -5.17
CA GLU A 42 20.13 -12.42 -5.63
C GLU A 42 19.58 -13.35 -4.56
N LYS A 43 19.02 -14.50 -4.96
CA LYS A 43 18.47 -15.50 -4.03
C LYS A 43 19.44 -15.93 -2.92
N ASP A 44 20.74 -15.86 -3.19
CA ASP A 44 21.79 -16.31 -2.25
C ASP A 44 22.25 -15.20 -1.30
N ASP A 45 21.84 -13.94 -1.49
CA ASP A 45 22.31 -12.81 -0.68
C ASP A 45 21.89 -12.92 0.77
N LEU A 46 20.63 -13.27 1.05
CA LEU A 46 20.15 -13.44 2.43
C LEU A 46 20.83 -14.65 3.11
N PRO A 47 20.90 -15.85 2.49
CA PRO A 47 21.69 -16.96 3.04
C PRO A 47 23.16 -16.60 3.32
N LYS A 48 23.84 -15.91 2.38
CA LYS A 48 25.23 -15.48 2.55
C LYS A 48 25.37 -14.50 3.72
N ALA A 49 24.48 -13.51 3.83
CA ALA A 49 24.49 -12.54 4.92
C ALA A 49 24.24 -13.21 6.28
N LEU A 50 23.35 -14.21 6.34
CA LEU A 50 23.10 -14.98 7.56
C LEU A 50 24.34 -15.79 7.99
N VAL A 51 25.02 -16.46 7.05
CA VAL A 51 26.25 -17.23 7.33
C VAL A 51 27.41 -16.34 7.75
N ALA A 52 27.50 -15.14 7.17
CA ALA A 52 28.53 -14.15 7.50
C ALA A 52 28.24 -13.36 8.79
N GLU A 53 27.10 -13.60 9.45
CA GLU A 53 26.60 -12.80 10.58
C GLU A 53 26.52 -11.29 10.28
N ASP A 54 26.29 -10.93 9.01
CA ASP A 54 26.08 -9.55 8.59
C ASP A 54 24.65 -9.10 8.92
N HIS A 55 24.45 -8.71 10.17
CA HIS A 55 23.15 -8.27 10.67
C HIS A 55 22.62 -7.03 9.93
N GLY A 56 23.51 -6.17 9.40
CA GLY A 56 23.12 -4.99 8.63
C GLY A 56 22.46 -5.40 7.31
N LYS A 57 23.12 -6.28 6.54
CA LYS A 57 22.59 -6.77 5.28
C LYS A 57 21.35 -7.65 5.46
N VAL A 58 21.30 -8.47 6.52
CA VAL A 58 20.09 -9.23 6.88
C VAL A 58 18.92 -8.29 7.17
N ALA A 59 19.15 -7.23 7.95
CA ALA A 59 18.12 -6.25 8.28
C ALA A 59 17.62 -5.50 7.04
N GLU A 60 18.52 -5.08 6.15
CA GLU A 60 18.22 -4.44 4.87
C GLU A 60 17.31 -5.32 3.99
N ILE A 61 17.74 -6.55 3.68
CA ILE A 61 16.99 -7.46 2.81
C ILE A 61 15.62 -7.81 3.41
N MET A 62 15.58 -8.13 4.72
CA MET A 62 14.34 -8.52 5.39
C MET A 62 13.35 -7.37 5.51
N ALA A 63 13.82 -6.13 5.72
CA ALA A 63 12.96 -4.95 5.68
C ALA A 63 12.37 -4.78 4.28
N THR A 64 13.19 -4.86 3.22
CA THR A 64 12.69 -4.78 1.84
C THR A 64 11.66 -5.86 1.52
N ILE A 65 11.92 -7.13 1.88
CA ILE A 65 10.95 -8.21 1.69
C ILE A 65 9.65 -7.93 2.44
N SER A 66 9.74 -7.48 3.70
CA SER A 66 8.57 -7.15 4.52
C SER A 66 7.73 -6.02 3.92
N HIS A 67 8.38 -4.99 3.36
CA HIS A 67 7.71 -3.88 2.67
C HIS A 67 6.83 -4.40 1.52
N GLU A 68 7.40 -5.18 0.60
CA GLU A 68 6.66 -5.67 -0.56
C GLU A 68 5.61 -6.71 -0.19
N MET A 69 5.87 -7.53 0.84
CA MET A 69 4.88 -8.47 1.36
C MET A 69 3.69 -7.77 2.02
N ALA A 70 3.89 -6.60 2.63
CA ALA A 70 2.81 -5.80 3.17
C ALA A 70 1.87 -5.33 2.05
N HIS A 71 2.43 -4.85 0.92
CA HIS A 71 1.64 -4.49 -0.27
C HIS A 71 0.84 -5.68 -0.82
N TRP A 72 1.48 -6.86 -0.94
CA TRP A 72 0.78 -8.08 -1.33
C TRP A 72 -0.38 -8.38 -0.37
N ALA A 73 -0.12 -8.35 0.93
CA ALA A 73 -1.11 -8.63 1.97
C ALA A 73 -2.25 -7.61 1.99
N ASP A 74 -1.99 -6.34 1.65
CA ASP A 74 -3.03 -5.33 1.51
C ASP A 74 -3.93 -5.60 0.30
N VAL A 75 -3.35 -6.02 -0.83
CA VAL A 75 -4.12 -6.38 -2.03
C VAL A 75 -4.98 -7.63 -1.81
N VAL A 76 -4.46 -8.69 -1.21
CA VAL A 76 -5.26 -9.93 -1.05
C VAL A 76 -6.16 -9.92 0.19
N GLY A 77 -5.74 -9.20 1.23
CA GLY A 77 -6.28 -9.30 2.60
C GLY A 77 -7.18 -8.15 3.06
N THR A 78 -7.45 -7.14 2.22
CA THR A 78 -8.33 -6.02 2.59
C THR A 78 -9.53 -5.91 1.66
N ILE A 79 -10.61 -5.25 2.12
CA ILE A 79 -11.79 -4.97 1.29
C ILE A 79 -11.41 -4.18 0.04
N TRP A 80 -10.61 -3.13 0.21
CA TRP A 80 -10.07 -2.35 -0.90
C TRP A 80 -9.31 -3.22 -1.89
N GLY A 81 -8.32 -3.94 -1.39
CA GLY A 81 -7.41 -4.74 -2.20
C GLY A 81 -8.17 -5.78 -3.01
N ARG A 82 -9.17 -6.43 -2.41
CA ARG A 82 -10.00 -7.40 -3.12
C ARG A 82 -10.90 -6.78 -4.18
N ALA A 83 -11.42 -5.58 -3.94
CA ALA A 83 -12.18 -4.86 -4.96
C ALA A 83 -11.28 -4.53 -6.17
N TYR A 84 -10.04 -4.13 -5.91
CA TYR A 84 -9.03 -3.87 -6.93
C TYR A 84 -8.63 -5.16 -7.67
N LEU A 85 -8.35 -6.24 -6.94
CA LEU A 85 -8.00 -7.56 -7.49
C LEU A 85 -9.09 -8.10 -8.42
N LYS A 86 -10.36 -7.97 -8.05
CA LYS A 86 -11.49 -8.36 -8.92
C LYS A 86 -11.51 -7.59 -10.24
N ARG A 87 -11.13 -6.31 -10.23
CA ARG A 87 -11.05 -5.50 -11.46
C ARG A 87 -9.89 -5.95 -12.34
N ILE A 88 -8.75 -6.31 -11.74
CA ILE A 88 -7.61 -6.91 -12.45
C ILE A 88 -8.04 -8.22 -13.14
N TYR A 89 -8.61 -9.18 -12.39
CA TYR A 89 -9.05 -10.46 -12.97
C TYR A 89 -10.20 -10.29 -13.97
N LYS A 90 -11.07 -9.29 -13.79
CA LYS A 90 -12.06 -8.92 -14.81
C LYS A 90 -11.36 -8.49 -16.11
N GLY A 91 -10.35 -7.63 -16.02
CA GLY A 91 -9.53 -7.20 -17.17
C GLY A 91 -8.87 -8.39 -17.88
N PHE A 92 -8.29 -9.32 -17.12
CA PHE A 92 -7.71 -10.55 -17.68
C PHE A 92 -8.73 -11.41 -18.44
N ARG A 93 -9.95 -11.56 -17.91
CA ARG A 93 -11.02 -12.31 -18.58
C ARG A 93 -11.57 -11.63 -19.84
N GLN A 94 -11.43 -10.30 -19.94
CA GLN A 94 -11.90 -9.50 -21.06
C GLN A 94 -10.84 -9.33 -22.15
N LEU A 95 -9.60 -9.79 -21.93
CA LEU A 95 -8.55 -9.73 -22.93
C LEU A 95 -8.99 -10.46 -24.21
N PRO A 96 -8.83 -9.84 -25.39
CA PRO A 96 -9.21 -10.49 -26.64
C PRO A 96 -8.40 -11.77 -26.87
N THR A 97 -9.08 -12.81 -27.32
CA THR A 97 -8.47 -14.06 -27.76
C THR A 97 -8.95 -14.42 -29.16
N LYS A 98 -8.36 -15.44 -29.78
CA LYS A 98 -8.81 -15.96 -31.08
C LYS A 98 -10.30 -16.36 -31.06
N ASP A 99 -10.76 -16.89 -29.94
CA ASP A 99 -12.15 -17.37 -29.76
C ASP A 99 -13.08 -16.32 -29.14
N SER A 100 -12.53 -15.21 -28.65
CA SER A 100 -13.27 -14.10 -28.07
C SER A 100 -12.72 -12.77 -28.59
N PRO A 101 -13.21 -12.28 -29.75
CA PRO A 101 -12.74 -11.03 -30.33
C PRO A 101 -13.08 -9.82 -29.43
N PRO A 102 -12.38 -8.68 -29.60
CA PRO A 102 -12.60 -7.50 -28.77
C PRO A 102 -14.03 -7.00 -28.88
N LYS A 103 -14.61 -6.58 -27.75
CA LYS A 103 -15.94 -5.97 -27.67
C LYS A 103 -15.81 -4.56 -27.14
N GLU A 104 -16.35 -3.58 -27.86
CA GLU A 104 -16.32 -2.17 -27.46
C GLU A 104 -16.96 -1.93 -26.09
N SER A 105 -17.99 -2.73 -25.74
CA SER A 105 -18.64 -2.67 -24.42
C SER A 105 -17.70 -2.97 -23.25
N ASP A 106 -16.56 -3.62 -23.50
CA ASP A 106 -15.56 -3.95 -22.47
C ASP A 106 -14.49 -2.85 -22.31
N PHE A 107 -14.44 -1.86 -23.21
CA PHE A 107 -13.38 -0.85 -23.20
C PHE A 107 -13.37 -0.02 -21.92
N ALA A 108 -14.56 0.34 -21.43
CA ALA A 108 -14.71 1.12 -20.21
C ALA A 108 -14.00 0.48 -19.00
N SER A 109 -14.05 -0.85 -18.84
CA SER A 109 -13.41 -1.50 -17.70
C SER A 109 -11.89 -1.51 -17.76
N PHE A 110 -11.29 -1.50 -18.95
CA PHE A 110 -9.83 -1.32 -19.08
C PHE A 110 -9.41 0.10 -18.70
N ILE A 111 -10.18 1.09 -19.14
CA ILE A 111 -9.95 2.48 -18.77
C ILE A 111 -10.14 2.65 -17.27
N ASP A 112 -11.23 2.17 -16.69
CA ASP A 112 -11.49 2.25 -15.25
C ASP A 112 -10.37 1.66 -14.41
N LEU A 113 -9.84 0.48 -14.79
CA LEU A 113 -8.72 -0.16 -14.10
C LEU A 113 -7.42 0.66 -14.23
N HIS A 114 -7.13 1.20 -15.41
CA HIS A 114 -6.00 2.11 -15.60
C HIS A 114 -6.12 3.34 -14.70
N ASP A 115 -7.30 3.93 -14.70
CA ASP A 115 -7.62 5.17 -14.00
C ASP A 115 -7.56 4.98 -12.48
N GLU A 116 -8.02 3.83 -11.97
CA GLU A 116 -7.86 3.42 -10.57
C GLU A 116 -6.39 3.21 -10.19
N THR A 117 -5.62 2.51 -11.02
CA THR A 117 -4.19 2.29 -10.80
C THR A 117 -3.43 3.62 -10.73
N ARG A 118 -3.75 4.56 -11.63
CA ARG A 118 -3.19 5.90 -11.67
C ARG A 118 -3.52 6.73 -10.42
N ARG A 119 -4.68 6.49 -9.78
CA ARG A 119 -5.11 7.18 -8.55
C ARG A 119 -4.37 6.72 -7.29
N LEU A 120 -3.59 5.64 -7.35
CA LEU A 120 -2.79 5.20 -6.20
C LEU A 120 -1.73 6.22 -5.80
N THR A 121 -1.14 6.95 -6.76
CA THR A 121 -0.21 8.06 -6.51
C THR A 121 -0.72 9.43 -6.94
N PHE A 122 -1.73 9.45 -7.81
CA PHE A 122 -2.06 10.58 -8.67
C PHE A 122 -0.90 11.00 -9.59
N PRO A 123 -1.21 11.58 -10.77
CA PRO A 123 -0.21 12.24 -11.60
C PRO A 123 0.57 13.35 -10.87
N LYS A 124 1.82 13.56 -11.28
CA LYS A 124 2.73 14.57 -10.71
C LYS A 124 2.14 15.99 -10.65
N TYR A 125 1.23 16.35 -11.55
CA TYR A 125 0.64 17.70 -11.57
C TYR A 125 -0.32 17.98 -10.40
N TYR A 126 -0.76 16.96 -9.64
CA TYR A 126 -1.45 17.18 -8.37
C TYR A 126 -0.50 17.37 -7.18
N GLN A 127 0.78 17.07 -7.38
CA GLN A 127 1.84 17.21 -6.40
C GLN A 127 2.63 18.49 -6.69
N THR A 128 3.01 19.20 -5.64
CA THR A 128 4.00 20.29 -5.76
C THR A 128 5.09 20.04 -4.73
N VAL A 129 6.35 20.09 -5.15
CA VAL A 129 7.52 20.05 -4.28
C VAL A 129 8.40 21.22 -4.68
N PHE A 130 8.50 22.21 -3.80
CA PHE A 130 9.42 23.34 -3.95
C PHE A 130 10.70 23.03 -3.17
N GLU A 131 11.83 23.50 -3.70
CA GLU A 131 13.09 23.44 -2.97
C GLU A 131 12.99 24.29 -1.71
N SER A 132 13.21 23.66 -0.54
CA SER A 132 13.38 24.42 0.69
C SER A 132 14.77 25.03 0.72
N LYS A 133 14.87 26.26 1.21
CA LYS A 133 16.16 26.91 1.50
C LYS A 133 16.82 26.29 2.73
N GLU A 134 16.07 25.57 3.55
CA GLU A 134 16.54 24.97 4.80
C GLU A 134 16.27 23.46 4.84
N THR A 135 17.11 22.72 5.57
CA THR A 135 16.91 21.30 5.80
C THR A 135 15.97 21.09 6.99
N HIS A 136 14.84 20.41 6.76
CA HIS A 136 13.88 20.09 7.82
C HIS A 136 14.26 18.79 8.55
N SER A 137 13.87 18.70 9.82
CA SER A 137 14.16 17.55 10.68
C SER A 137 13.20 17.50 11.87
N ALA A 138 13.31 16.50 12.75
CA ALA A 138 12.54 16.45 13.99
C ALA A 138 12.74 17.69 14.89
N ARG A 139 13.89 18.35 14.82
CA ARG A 139 14.18 19.60 15.55
C ARG A 139 13.62 20.84 14.85
N HIS A 140 13.31 20.71 13.57
CA HIS A 140 12.83 21.78 12.71
C HIS A 140 11.72 21.25 11.80
N PRO A 141 10.59 20.82 12.38
CA PRO A 141 9.56 20.10 11.63
C PRO A 141 8.85 21.01 10.65
N TRP A 142 8.22 20.44 9.63
CA TRP A 142 7.30 21.21 8.77
C TRP A 142 6.08 21.67 9.56
N GLN A 143 5.54 22.84 9.20
CA GLN A 143 4.18 23.19 9.54
C GLN A 143 3.21 22.45 8.62
N ILE A 144 2.09 22.00 9.16
CA ILE A 144 1.12 21.18 8.42
C ILE A 144 -0.18 21.97 8.29
N SER A 145 -0.70 22.02 7.07
CA SER A 145 -2.07 22.44 6.80
C SER A 145 -2.73 21.50 5.81
N PHE A 146 -4.01 21.73 5.55
CA PHE A 146 -4.83 20.85 4.72
C PHE A 146 -5.55 21.65 3.64
N SER A 147 -5.77 21.03 2.50
CA SER A 147 -6.63 21.60 1.45
C SER A 147 -7.40 20.49 0.74
N ALA A 148 -8.50 20.86 0.06
CA ALA A 148 -9.22 19.95 -0.82
C ALA A 148 -9.24 20.52 -2.25
N GLY A 149 -9.24 19.62 -3.23
CA GLY A 149 -9.37 19.93 -4.64
C GLY A 149 -10.19 18.86 -5.35
N GLN A 150 -10.13 18.85 -6.67
CA GLN A 150 -10.92 17.96 -7.54
C GLN A 150 -10.02 17.39 -8.63
N GLU A 151 -10.31 16.18 -9.11
CA GLU A 151 -9.68 15.66 -10.31
C GLU A 151 -10.09 16.48 -11.54
N ILE A 152 -9.20 16.53 -12.52
CA ILE A 152 -9.44 17.05 -13.86
C ILE A 152 -10.03 15.92 -14.70
N ASP A 153 -11.18 16.15 -15.32
CA ASP A 153 -11.85 15.22 -16.23
C ASP A 153 -11.17 15.17 -17.62
N ALA A 154 -11.71 14.32 -18.51
CA ALA A 154 -11.20 14.17 -19.87
C ALA A 154 -11.28 15.46 -20.71
N TYR A 155 -12.06 16.45 -20.29
CA TYR A 155 -12.22 17.74 -20.96
C TYR A 155 -11.38 18.87 -20.33
N GLY A 156 -10.52 18.55 -19.36
CA GLY A 156 -9.71 19.55 -18.67
C GLY A 156 -10.46 20.34 -17.60
N ARG A 157 -11.65 19.90 -17.18
CA ARG A 157 -12.50 20.58 -16.20
C ARG A 157 -12.38 19.91 -14.84
N LEU A 158 -12.58 20.67 -13.77
CA LEU A 158 -12.66 20.10 -12.43
C LEU A 158 -13.94 19.26 -12.29
N ASP A 159 -13.79 18.03 -11.80
CA ASP A 159 -14.88 17.09 -11.55
C ASP A 159 -15.24 17.09 -10.05
N PRO A 160 -16.36 17.71 -9.63
CA PRO A 160 -16.78 17.73 -8.23
C PRO A 160 -17.10 16.34 -7.68
N SER A 161 -17.41 15.36 -8.54
CA SER A 161 -17.63 13.99 -8.11
C SER A 161 -16.33 13.31 -7.69
N ARG A 162 -15.15 13.84 -8.06
CA ARG A 162 -13.83 13.25 -7.79
C ARG A 162 -12.98 14.16 -6.89
N PRO A 163 -13.35 14.34 -5.61
CA PRO A 163 -12.60 15.19 -4.72
C PRO A 163 -11.28 14.53 -4.27
N ILE A 164 -10.28 15.38 -4.03
CA ILE A 164 -8.94 14.98 -3.57
C ILE A 164 -8.63 15.78 -2.30
N LEU A 165 -8.24 15.09 -1.22
CA LEU A 165 -7.70 15.71 -0.03
C LEU A 165 -6.18 15.85 -0.16
N PHE A 166 -5.62 16.96 0.32
CA PHE A 166 -4.19 17.22 0.29
C PHE A 166 -3.66 17.56 1.68
N VAL A 167 -2.48 17.03 1.99
CA VAL A 167 -1.63 17.49 3.09
C VAL A 167 -0.63 18.49 2.51
N CYS A 168 -0.58 19.67 3.12
CA CYS A 168 0.34 20.74 2.74
C CYS A 168 1.41 20.87 3.82
N PHE A 169 2.67 20.86 3.41
CA PHE A 169 3.82 21.10 4.26
C PHE A 169 4.37 22.49 3.99
N HIS A 170 4.64 23.23 5.05
CA HIS A 170 5.17 24.58 5.00
C HIS A 170 6.47 24.69 5.78
N ASP A 171 7.32 25.59 5.32
CA ASP A 171 8.51 26.00 6.07
C ASP A 171 8.06 26.59 7.41
N ASN A 172 8.65 26.15 8.52
CA ASN A 172 8.17 26.57 9.84
C ASN A 172 8.60 27.99 10.23
N ARG A 173 9.56 28.59 9.51
CA ARG A 173 10.08 29.93 9.77
C ARG A 173 9.42 30.95 8.85
N THR A 174 9.36 30.66 7.55
CA THR A 174 8.82 31.59 6.56
C THR A 174 7.31 31.42 6.38
N GLY A 175 6.77 30.24 6.67
CA GLY A 175 5.37 29.90 6.38
C GLY A 175 5.12 29.59 4.90
N ASP A 176 6.15 29.52 4.06
CA ASP A 176 6.00 29.23 2.64
C ASP A 176 5.59 27.77 2.44
N ARG A 177 4.63 27.53 1.54
CA ARG A 177 4.22 26.17 1.18
C ARG A 177 5.32 25.49 0.37
N LEU A 178 5.91 24.46 0.94
CA LEU A 178 6.96 23.66 0.31
C LEU A 178 6.35 22.51 -0.49
N ILE A 179 5.39 21.80 0.10
CA ILE A 179 4.88 20.57 -0.47
C ILE A 179 3.35 20.54 -0.41
N ARG A 180 2.72 20.01 -1.46
CA ARG A 180 1.31 19.66 -1.49
C ARG A 180 1.19 18.23 -1.98
N GLN A 181 0.88 17.31 -1.05
CA GLN A 181 0.79 15.89 -1.30
C GLN A 181 -0.69 15.46 -1.30
N PRO A 182 -1.23 14.91 -2.40
CA PRO A 182 -2.53 14.27 -2.37
C PRO A 182 -2.51 13.06 -1.43
N MET A 183 -3.56 12.93 -0.64
CA MET A 183 -3.83 11.77 0.18
C MET A 183 -4.48 10.70 -0.69
N THR A 184 -3.81 9.57 -0.84
CA THR A 184 -4.23 8.45 -1.70
C THR A 184 -4.28 7.14 -0.95
N VAL A 185 -4.88 6.13 -1.57
CA VAL A 185 -4.75 4.75 -1.06
C VAL A 185 -3.28 4.32 -1.09
N GLY A 186 -2.51 4.67 -2.13
CA GLY A 186 -1.07 4.36 -2.18
C GLY A 186 -0.32 4.88 -0.95
N ALA A 187 -0.58 6.12 -0.50
CA ALA A 187 0.04 6.64 0.71
C ALA A 187 -0.30 5.82 1.97
N LEU A 188 -1.52 5.29 2.06
CA LEU A 188 -1.93 4.41 3.16
C LEU A 188 -1.22 3.05 3.08
N LEU A 189 -1.07 2.48 1.89
CA LEU A 189 -0.32 1.24 1.66
C LEU A 189 1.14 1.41 2.06
N GLU A 190 1.79 2.50 1.62
CA GLU A 190 3.17 2.82 1.99
C GLU A 190 3.35 2.98 3.50
N THR A 191 2.36 3.57 4.17
CA THR A 191 2.39 3.71 5.64
C THR A 191 2.40 2.34 6.34
N ILE A 192 1.60 1.38 5.85
CA ILE A 192 1.57 0.00 6.38
C ILE A 192 2.87 -0.74 6.05
N ALA A 193 3.40 -0.56 4.84
CA ALA A 193 4.63 -1.18 4.40
C ALA A 193 5.84 -0.73 5.24
N VAL A 194 5.99 0.59 5.46
CA VAL A 194 7.04 1.14 6.32
C VAL A 194 6.88 0.71 7.78
N ALA A 195 5.65 0.60 8.30
CA ALA A 195 5.43 0.03 9.63
C ALA A 195 5.82 -1.46 9.70
N SER A 196 5.62 -2.22 8.62
CA SER A 196 6.01 -3.63 8.51
C SER A 196 7.53 -3.82 8.39
N GLU A 197 8.23 -2.89 7.72
CA GLU A 197 9.70 -2.81 7.76
C GLU A 197 10.17 -2.65 9.20
N TYR A 198 9.65 -1.64 9.91
CA TYR A 198 10.10 -1.33 11.27
C TYR A 198 9.81 -2.45 12.27
N ASP A 199 8.65 -3.11 12.14
CA ASP A 199 8.33 -4.29 12.96
C ASP A 199 9.32 -5.45 12.74
N THR A 200 9.72 -5.67 11.48
CA THR A 200 10.72 -6.69 11.12
C THR A 200 12.10 -6.32 11.64
N LEU A 201 12.52 -5.06 11.46
CA LEU A 201 13.78 -4.55 11.98
C LEU A 201 13.85 -4.68 13.51
N ARG A 202 12.77 -4.37 14.22
CA ARG A 202 12.67 -4.53 15.68
C ARG A 202 12.80 -6.00 16.08
N ALA A 203 12.16 -6.91 15.36
CA ALA A 203 12.27 -8.35 15.63
C ALA A 203 13.71 -8.87 15.41
N ILE A 204 14.39 -8.42 14.36
CA ILE A 204 15.80 -8.77 14.09
C ILE A 204 16.70 -8.20 15.19
N LEU A 205 16.51 -6.93 15.56
CA LEU A 205 17.28 -6.27 16.62
C LEU A 205 17.19 -7.05 17.93
N LEU A 206 16.00 -7.44 18.34
CA LEU A 206 15.77 -8.14 19.62
C LEU A 206 16.17 -9.62 19.57
N GLY A 207 16.05 -10.28 18.41
CA GLY A 207 16.22 -11.73 18.29
C GLY A 207 17.55 -12.20 17.70
N LYS A 208 18.27 -11.34 16.98
CA LYS A 208 19.47 -11.72 16.21
C LYS A 208 20.68 -10.85 16.51
N VAL A 209 20.50 -9.59 16.92
CA VAL A 209 21.62 -8.71 17.26
C VAL A 209 22.04 -8.94 18.72
N PRO A 210 23.34 -9.20 18.99
CA PRO A 210 23.85 -9.37 20.36
C PRO A 210 23.58 -8.13 21.22
N ALA A 211 23.21 -8.32 22.48
CA ALA A 211 22.84 -7.24 23.41
C ALA A 211 23.81 -6.03 23.43
N PRO A 212 25.15 -6.21 23.41
CA PRO A 212 26.08 -5.08 23.38
C PRO A 212 25.97 -4.19 22.13
N LYS A 213 25.48 -4.73 21.00
CA LYS A 213 25.33 -4.01 19.72
C LYS A 213 23.91 -3.47 19.48
N GLN A 214 22.93 -3.84 20.30
CA GLN A 214 21.53 -3.48 20.07
C GLN A 214 21.30 -1.96 20.12
N LYS A 215 22.00 -1.24 20.99
CA LYS A 215 21.85 0.21 21.08
C LYS A 215 22.28 0.92 19.79
N GLU A 216 23.48 0.60 19.30
CA GLU A 216 24.05 1.20 18.09
C GLU A 216 23.17 0.91 16.86
N VAL A 217 22.78 -0.35 16.66
CA VAL A 217 21.92 -0.75 15.53
C VAL A 217 20.53 -0.10 15.66
N GLY A 218 19.97 -0.02 16.87
CA GLY A 218 18.70 0.63 17.13
C GLY A 218 18.72 2.13 16.82
N GLU A 219 19.78 2.84 17.18
CA GLU A 219 19.97 4.26 16.85
C GLU A 219 20.07 4.48 15.33
N GLY A 220 20.75 3.58 14.61
CA GLY A 220 20.82 3.61 13.14
C GLY A 220 19.45 3.43 12.47
N ILE A 221 18.65 2.47 12.93
CA ILE A 221 17.27 2.26 12.45
C ILE A 221 16.42 3.50 12.69
N HIS A 222 16.50 4.08 13.89
CA HIS A 222 15.72 5.28 14.24
C HIS A 222 16.14 6.49 13.39
N ALA A 223 17.44 6.71 13.20
CA ALA A 223 17.94 7.79 12.36
C ALA A 223 17.48 7.66 10.91
N GLY A 224 17.49 6.43 10.35
CA GLY A 224 16.99 6.16 9.00
C GLY A 224 15.49 6.43 8.84
N LEU A 225 14.68 6.15 9.87
CA LEU A 225 13.25 6.47 9.85
C LEU A 225 13.01 7.99 9.87
N LEU A 226 13.75 8.71 10.71
CA LEU A 226 13.66 10.17 10.81
C LEU A 226 14.09 10.88 9.54
N SER A 227 15.14 10.41 8.85
CA SER A 227 15.59 11.01 7.60
C SER A 227 14.54 10.88 6.50
N ARG A 228 13.85 9.73 6.42
CA ARG A 228 12.76 9.52 5.45
C ARG A 228 11.55 10.41 5.71
N LEU A 229 11.22 10.69 6.96
CA LEU A 229 10.04 11.51 7.31
C LEU A 229 10.12 12.94 6.76
N TYR A 230 11.31 13.53 6.69
CA TYR A 230 11.53 14.91 6.27
C TYR A 230 12.14 15.03 4.87
N GLU A 231 12.23 13.93 4.13
CA GLU A 231 12.70 13.91 2.74
C GLU A 231 11.56 14.35 1.80
N PRO A 232 11.66 15.50 1.11
CA PRO A 232 10.59 16.02 0.25
C PRO A 232 10.16 15.07 -0.86
N SER A 233 11.09 14.27 -1.40
CA SER A 233 10.78 13.28 -2.43
C SER A 233 9.99 12.07 -1.93
N LEU A 234 9.90 11.88 -0.61
CA LEU A 234 9.25 10.73 0.04
C LEU A 234 7.94 11.10 0.75
N THR A 235 7.31 12.24 0.42
CA THR A 235 6.05 12.65 1.08
C THR A 235 4.88 11.71 0.84
N LEU A 236 4.89 10.90 -0.23
CA LEU A 236 3.92 9.82 -0.41
C LEU A 236 3.94 8.83 0.78
N TYR A 237 5.13 8.54 1.30
CA TYR A 237 5.37 7.58 2.38
C TYR A 237 5.16 8.17 3.78
N SER A 238 5.21 9.49 3.92
CA SER A 238 5.19 10.17 5.22
C SER A 238 3.96 11.04 5.47
N ALA A 239 3.19 11.43 4.44
CA ALA A 239 2.05 12.33 4.62
C ALA A 239 0.96 11.83 5.58
N PRO A 240 0.53 10.54 5.53
CA PRO A 240 -0.42 10.03 6.51
C PRO A 240 0.12 10.05 7.95
N VAL A 241 1.42 9.80 8.12
CA VAL A 241 2.09 9.80 9.43
C VAL A 241 2.17 11.20 9.99
N HIS A 242 2.57 12.19 9.17
CA HIS A 242 2.57 13.60 9.56
C HIS A 242 1.18 14.11 9.91
N LEU A 243 0.16 13.73 9.14
CA LEU A 243 -1.24 14.07 9.44
C LEU A 243 -1.64 13.53 10.82
N LEU A 244 -1.36 12.25 11.10
CA LEU A 244 -1.65 11.66 12.40
C LEU A 244 -0.87 12.36 13.52
N ALA A 245 0.44 12.54 13.35
CA ALA A 245 1.33 13.15 14.32
C ALA A 245 0.88 14.58 14.66
N HIS A 246 0.41 15.34 13.68
CA HIS A 246 -0.14 16.69 13.86
C HIS A 246 -1.33 16.70 14.83
N PHE A 247 -2.35 15.89 14.57
CA PHE A 247 -3.56 15.86 15.40
C PHE A 247 -3.32 15.21 16.76
N ALA A 248 -2.55 14.12 16.80
CA ALA A 248 -2.28 13.37 18.01
C ALA A 248 -1.15 13.97 18.88
N ARG A 249 -0.43 14.99 18.38
CA ARG A 249 0.76 15.59 19.00
C ARG A 249 1.86 14.57 19.33
N ILE A 250 2.15 13.68 18.38
CA ILE A 250 3.17 12.63 18.53
C ILE A 250 4.47 13.09 17.88
N SER A 251 5.57 13.03 18.62
CA SER A 251 6.92 13.30 18.11
C SER A 251 7.72 12.02 17.82
N ASP A 252 7.34 10.88 18.40
CA ASP A 252 7.98 9.60 18.13
C ASP A 252 7.55 9.05 16.76
N ALA A 253 8.49 8.99 15.83
CA ALA A 253 8.27 8.52 14.47
C ALA A 253 7.79 7.07 14.39
N ALA A 254 8.37 6.18 15.19
CA ALA A 254 8.04 4.76 15.16
C ALA A 254 6.62 4.52 15.67
N LEU A 255 6.25 5.19 16.77
CA LEU A 255 4.89 5.17 17.30
C LEU A 255 3.90 5.77 16.29
N ALA A 256 4.24 6.90 15.67
CA ALA A 256 3.38 7.53 14.67
C ALA A 256 3.12 6.60 13.47
N TYR A 257 4.13 5.89 12.97
CA TYR A 257 3.96 4.88 11.92
C TYR A 257 3.09 3.69 12.37
N ASP A 258 3.29 3.14 13.58
CA ASP A 258 2.44 2.02 14.07
C ASP A 258 0.96 2.42 14.19
N LEU A 259 0.69 3.60 14.76
CA LEU A 259 -0.66 4.11 14.90
C LEU A 259 -1.28 4.43 13.53
N ALA A 260 -0.51 5.06 12.63
CA ALA A 260 -0.98 5.42 11.30
C ALA A 260 -1.26 4.17 10.46
N ALA A 261 -0.39 3.16 10.49
CA ALA A 261 -0.62 1.88 9.83
C ALA A 261 -1.86 1.18 10.38
N THR A 262 -2.12 1.27 11.68
CA THR A 262 -3.32 0.68 12.30
C THR A 262 -4.59 1.35 11.76
N ILE A 263 -4.62 2.69 11.69
CA ILE A 263 -5.78 3.43 11.16
C ILE A 263 -5.91 3.20 9.65
N ALA A 264 -4.80 3.23 8.89
CA ALA A 264 -4.78 2.92 7.47
C ALA A 264 -5.38 1.55 7.17
N HIS A 265 -5.01 0.51 7.93
CA HIS A 265 -5.55 -0.83 7.78
C HIS A 265 -7.05 -0.90 8.09
N VAL A 266 -7.53 -0.11 9.07
CA VAL A 266 -8.98 0.05 9.31
C VAL A 266 -9.66 0.69 8.10
N CYS A 267 -9.10 1.78 7.56
CA CYS A 267 -9.65 2.48 6.40
C CYS A 267 -9.73 1.59 5.15
N LEU A 268 -8.70 0.77 4.89
CA LEU A 268 -8.70 -0.19 3.78
C LEU A 268 -9.79 -1.27 3.91
N ASN A 269 -10.28 -1.51 5.14
CA ASN A 269 -11.30 -2.50 5.48
C ASN A 269 -12.68 -1.91 5.79
N LEU A 270 -12.88 -0.61 5.57
CA LEU A 270 -14.23 -0.04 5.61
C LEU A 270 -15.08 -0.60 4.46
N CYS A 271 -16.29 -1.00 4.78
CA CYS A 271 -17.36 -1.38 3.85
C CYS A 271 -18.20 -0.15 3.47
N GLU A 272 -18.90 -0.23 2.34
CA GLU A 272 -19.74 0.85 1.79
C GLU A 272 -20.63 1.56 2.82
N ARG A 273 -21.34 0.79 3.66
CA ARG A 273 -22.21 1.34 4.70
C ARG A 273 -21.46 2.27 5.67
N GLN A 274 -20.23 1.89 6.06
CA GLN A 274 -19.44 2.69 7.00
C GLN A 274 -19.02 4.02 6.39
N PHE A 275 -18.74 4.07 5.08
CA PHE A 275 -18.49 5.35 4.41
C PHE A 275 -19.70 6.28 4.47
N ARG A 276 -20.93 5.75 4.36
CA ARG A 276 -22.16 6.53 4.50
C ARG A 276 -22.37 7.05 5.93
N ASP A 277 -21.81 6.40 6.93
CA ASP A 277 -21.95 6.77 8.34
C ASP A 277 -20.87 7.78 8.80
N ILE A 278 -19.81 8.01 8.01
CA ILE A 278 -18.76 9.00 8.35
C ILE A 278 -19.38 10.38 8.57
N LEU A 279 -18.94 11.02 9.67
CA LEU A 279 -19.26 12.40 10.05
C LEU A 279 -18.14 13.36 9.65
N LEU A 280 -18.51 14.55 9.16
CA LEU A 280 -17.54 15.58 8.78
C LEU A 280 -17.07 16.32 10.03
N PRO A 281 -15.76 16.35 10.33
CA PRO A 281 -15.20 17.14 11.42
C PRO A 281 -15.27 18.64 11.13
N ASP A 282 -15.40 19.47 12.17
CA ASP A 282 -15.51 20.94 12.03
C ASP A 282 -14.32 21.56 11.29
N ILE A 283 -13.11 21.03 11.50
CA ILE A 283 -11.90 21.51 10.82
C ILE A 283 -11.97 21.33 9.28
N MET A 284 -12.83 20.42 8.81
CA MET A 284 -13.06 20.14 7.38
C MET A 284 -14.36 20.79 6.85
N ALA A 285 -15.10 21.55 7.68
CA ALA A 285 -16.32 22.25 7.27
C ALA A 285 -16.15 23.15 6.02
N PRO A 286 -14.99 23.81 5.78
CA PRO A 286 -14.76 24.57 4.54
C PRO A 286 -14.89 23.75 3.25
N TRP A 287 -14.83 22.41 3.32
CA TRP A 287 -14.95 21.51 2.17
C TRP A 287 -16.25 20.67 2.21
N SER A 288 -17.22 21.07 3.01
CA SER A 288 -18.51 20.38 3.16
C SER A 288 -19.22 20.09 1.84
N ALA A 289 -19.08 20.95 0.83
CA ALA A 289 -19.64 20.73 -0.51
C ALA A 289 -19.06 19.49 -1.23
N LEU A 290 -17.83 19.07 -0.91
CA LEU A 290 -17.17 17.89 -1.49
C LEU A 290 -17.44 16.61 -0.69
N PHE A 291 -17.95 16.74 0.52
CA PHE A 291 -18.12 15.63 1.46
C PHE A 291 -19.02 14.50 0.93
N PRO A 292 -20.16 14.76 0.28
CA PRO A 292 -20.98 13.69 -0.31
C PRO A 292 -20.19 12.83 -1.30
N SER A 293 -19.39 13.46 -2.16
CA SER A 293 -18.60 12.76 -3.18
C SER A 293 -17.43 11.96 -2.59
N PHE A 294 -16.82 12.42 -1.50
CA PHE A 294 -15.86 11.61 -0.75
C PHE A 294 -16.48 10.31 -0.21
N LYS A 295 -17.72 10.38 0.29
CA LYS A 295 -18.46 9.22 0.83
C LYS A 295 -18.90 8.27 -0.29
N GLU A 296 -19.48 8.81 -1.35
CA GLU A 296 -19.96 8.04 -2.51
C GLU A 296 -18.82 7.25 -3.19
N ARG A 297 -17.63 7.84 -3.25
CA ARG A 297 -16.44 7.18 -3.82
C ARG A 297 -15.68 6.29 -2.84
N GLU A 298 -16.19 6.10 -1.63
CA GLU A 298 -15.52 5.34 -0.58
C GLU A 298 -14.05 5.77 -0.39
N ASN A 299 -13.81 7.09 -0.32
CA ASN A 299 -12.46 7.61 -0.28
C ASN A 299 -11.79 7.28 1.06
N ARG A 300 -10.90 6.28 1.03
CA ARG A 300 -10.20 5.73 2.19
C ARG A 300 -9.20 6.70 2.81
N ALA A 301 -8.54 7.50 1.99
CA ALA A 301 -7.58 8.49 2.46
C ALA A 301 -8.29 9.68 3.14
N PHE A 302 -9.48 10.04 2.65
CA PHE A 302 -10.36 10.99 3.34
C PHE A 302 -10.87 10.41 4.66
N ALA A 303 -11.33 9.15 4.69
CA ALA A 303 -11.74 8.48 5.94
C ALA A 303 -10.61 8.47 6.98
N PHE A 304 -9.38 8.18 6.55
CA PHE A 304 -8.19 8.25 7.39
C PHE A 304 -8.02 9.63 8.02
N ALA A 305 -8.12 10.70 7.22
CA ALA A 305 -7.96 12.06 7.70
C ALA A 305 -9.08 12.48 8.67
N VAL A 306 -10.32 12.07 8.40
CA VAL A 306 -11.45 12.28 9.32
C VAL A 306 -11.16 11.64 10.67
N ILE A 307 -10.77 10.36 10.67
CA ILE A 307 -10.44 9.63 11.90
C ILE A 307 -9.32 10.33 12.65
N CYS A 308 -8.26 10.74 11.94
CA CYS A 308 -7.13 11.42 12.56
C CYS A 308 -7.50 12.76 13.19
N SER A 309 -8.36 13.55 12.54
CA SER A 309 -8.80 14.85 13.08
C SER A 309 -9.66 14.74 14.36
N ASN A 310 -10.22 13.56 14.62
CA ASN A 310 -10.97 13.24 15.83
C ASN A 310 -10.13 12.49 16.88
N LEU A 311 -8.82 12.37 16.68
CA LEU A 311 -7.92 11.80 17.69
C LEU A 311 -7.75 12.78 18.85
N GLY A 312 -7.80 12.27 20.08
CA GLY A 312 -7.27 12.98 21.23
C GLY A 312 -5.73 12.97 21.22
N HIS A 313 -5.09 13.85 21.98
CA HIS A 313 -3.64 13.81 22.13
C HIS A 313 -3.19 12.44 22.67
N TRP A 314 -2.09 11.93 22.15
CA TRP A 314 -1.48 10.72 22.69
C TRP A 314 -0.83 10.99 24.04
N GLN A 315 -0.96 10.04 24.97
CA GLN A 315 -0.29 10.05 26.27
C GLN A 315 0.37 8.70 26.49
N ASP A 316 1.56 8.69 27.09
CA ASP A 316 2.28 7.46 27.40
C ASP A 316 1.44 6.56 28.32
N GLY A 317 1.38 5.28 27.98
CA GLY A 317 0.53 4.30 28.66
C GLY A 317 -0.90 4.21 28.11
N ASN A 318 -1.30 5.04 27.15
CA ASN A 318 -2.57 4.86 26.45
C ASN A 318 -2.67 3.46 25.83
N ASN A 319 -3.84 2.84 25.99
CA ASN A 319 -4.16 1.64 25.24
C ASN A 319 -4.53 2.03 23.80
N LYS A 320 -3.70 1.60 22.84
CA LYS A 320 -3.84 1.89 21.41
C LYS A 320 -5.25 1.64 20.89
N ASP A 321 -5.85 0.49 21.22
CA ASP A 321 -7.16 0.10 20.70
C ASP A 321 -8.27 1.01 21.22
N THR A 322 -8.29 1.29 22.53
CA THR A 322 -9.29 2.20 23.11
C THR A 322 -9.17 3.63 22.59
N TRP A 323 -7.95 4.09 22.34
CA TRP A 323 -7.67 5.43 21.83
C TRP A 323 -8.15 5.58 20.38
N ILE A 324 -7.86 4.60 19.52
CA ILE A 324 -8.36 4.57 18.14
C ILE A 324 -9.89 4.42 18.11
N ASP A 325 -10.46 3.54 18.93
CA ASP A 325 -11.92 3.31 18.97
C ASP A 325 -12.69 4.57 19.41
N ALA A 326 -12.11 5.40 20.28
CA ALA A 326 -12.68 6.68 20.65
C ALA A 326 -12.79 7.64 19.45
N ALA A 327 -11.75 7.70 18.60
CA ALA A 327 -11.75 8.54 17.41
C ALA A 327 -12.65 7.98 16.29
N LEU A 328 -12.71 6.66 16.14
CA LEU A 328 -13.66 6.00 15.24
C LEU A 328 -15.10 6.36 15.61
N LYS A 329 -15.45 6.27 16.90
CA LYS A 329 -16.79 6.62 17.40
C LYS A 329 -17.13 8.09 17.11
N GLN A 330 -16.20 9.01 17.36
CA GLN A 330 -16.38 10.44 17.05
C GLN A 330 -16.54 10.70 15.55
N SER A 331 -15.96 9.84 14.72
CA SER A 331 -16.07 9.90 13.26
C SER A 331 -17.37 9.26 12.71
N GLY A 332 -18.26 8.78 13.58
CA GLY A 332 -19.49 8.06 13.19
C GLY A 332 -19.28 6.58 12.86
N LEU A 333 -18.09 6.04 13.15
CA LEU A 333 -17.72 4.67 12.80
C LEU A 333 -17.80 3.74 14.03
N PRO A 334 -18.07 2.43 13.82
CA PRO A 334 -17.96 1.46 14.90
C PRO A 334 -16.49 1.24 15.29
N GLY A 335 -16.26 0.60 16.45
CA GLY A 335 -14.90 0.26 16.90
C GLY A 335 -14.17 -0.67 15.91
N ARG A 336 -12.84 -0.61 15.93
CA ARG A 336 -11.92 -1.31 15.03
C ARG A 336 -12.27 -2.78 14.87
N ARG A 337 -12.51 -3.49 15.97
CA ARG A 337 -12.86 -4.92 15.95
C ARG A 337 -14.11 -5.18 15.11
N SER A 338 -15.16 -4.39 15.29
CA SER A 338 -16.41 -4.53 14.53
C SER A 338 -16.23 -4.24 13.04
N ILE A 339 -15.36 -3.27 12.70
CA ILE A 339 -15.00 -3.00 11.29
C ILE A 339 -14.33 -4.23 10.68
N LEU A 340 -13.30 -4.76 11.35
CA LEU A 340 -12.53 -5.90 10.83
C LEU A 340 -13.36 -7.19 10.79
N ASP A 341 -14.27 -7.41 11.75
CA ASP A 341 -15.19 -8.55 11.73
C ASP A 341 -16.13 -8.49 10.51
N ARG A 342 -16.72 -7.32 10.22
CA ARG A 342 -17.54 -7.12 9.01
C ARG A 342 -16.74 -7.23 7.73
N ALA A 343 -15.51 -6.74 7.72
CA ALA A 343 -14.61 -6.90 6.58
C ALA A 343 -14.36 -8.39 6.30
N LEU A 344 -14.12 -9.19 7.34
CA LEU A 344 -13.94 -10.64 7.20
C LEU A 344 -15.17 -11.36 6.66
N GLU A 345 -16.36 -11.00 7.13
CA GLU A 345 -17.62 -11.52 6.59
C GLU A 345 -17.73 -11.21 5.09
N ALA A 346 -17.49 -9.95 4.71
CA ALA A 346 -17.54 -9.52 3.32
C ALA A 346 -16.46 -10.18 2.44
N ILE A 347 -15.25 -10.38 2.97
CA ILE A 347 -14.13 -11.10 2.33
C ILE A 347 -14.50 -12.57 2.12
N ALA A 348 -15.06 -13.24 3.13
CA ALA A 348 -15.44 -14.65 3.06
C ALA A 348 -16.60 -14.93 2.09
N MET A 349 -17.49 -13.94 1.87
CA MET A 349 -18.58 -14.07 0.91
C MET A 349 -18.14 -13.89 -0.56
N GLN A 350 -16.90 -13.48 -0.81
CA GLN A 350 -16.42 -13.28 -2.17
C GLN A 350 -16.17 -14.62 -2.85
N LYS A 351 -16.61 -14.71 -4.10
CA LYS A 351 -16.42 -15.86 -4.98
C LYS A 351 -15.64 -15.43 -6.21
N PRO A 352 -14.91 -16.36 -6.84
CA PRO A 352 -14.22 -16.11 -8.11
C PRO A 352 -15.23 -15.85 -9.22
N GLY A 353 -14.71 -15.54 -10.41
CA GLY A 353 -15.45 -15.69 -11.66
C GLY A 353 -16.10 -17.08 -11.81
N SER A 354 -17.24 -17.14 -12.51
CA SER A 354 -18.07 -18.35 -12.63
C SER A 354 -17.59 -19.35 -13.69
N ARG A 355 -16.45 -19.10 -14.34
CA ARG A 355 -15.89 -20.00 -15.35
C ARG A 355 -14.92 -20.94 -14.62
N ALA A 356 -14.83 -22.20 -15.01
CA ALA A 356 -13.91 -23.14 -14.38
C ALA A 356 -12.59 -23.15 -15.16
N THR A 357 -11.90 -22.01 -15.22
CA THR A 357 -10.62 -21.87 -15.95
C THR A 357 -9.42 -21.84 -14.99
N HIS A 358 -8.20 -22.01 -15.51
CA HIS A 358 -6.96 -21.82 -14.73
C HIS A 358 -6.88 -20.42 -14.10
N LEU A 359 -7.42 -19.40 -14.78
CA LEU A 359 -7.46 -18.05 -14.23
C LEU A 359 -8.40 -17.94 -13.03
N ASP A 360 -9.52 -18.65 -13.05
CA ASP A 360 -10.48 -18.68 -11.95
C ASP A 360 -9.92 -19.46 -10.76
N ASP A 361 -9.11 -20.51 -10.98
CA ASP A 361 -8.38 -21.20 -9.91
C ASP A 361 -7.27 -20.33 -9.30
N ALA A 362 -6.54 -19.56 -10.12
CA ALA A 362 -5.57 -18.58 -9.63
C ALA A 362 -6.24 -17.48 -8.77
N GLU A 363 -7.38 -16.94 -9.22
CA GLU A 363 -8.16 -15.98 -8.42
C GLU A 363 -8.65 -16.61 -7.12
N ASN A 364 -9.21 -17.83 -7.18
CA ASN A 364 -9.63 -18.57 -6.00
C ASN A 364 -8.51 -18.73 -4.99
N TYR A 365 -7.33 -19.14 -5.45
CA TYR A 365 -6.19 -19.34 -4.58
C TYR A 365 -5.79 -18.03 -3.88
N MET A 366 -5.77 -16.90 -4.60
CA MET A 366 -5.53 -15.58 -3.99
C MET A 366 -6.62 -15.18 -2.99
N LEU A 367 -7.89 -15.50 -3.26
CA LEU A 367 -9.00 -15.26 -2.33
C LEU A 367 -8.92 -16.16 -1.08
N GLU A 368 -8.45 -17.40 -1.19
CA GLU A 368 -8.22 -18.28 -0.04
C GLU A 368 -7.09 -17.76 0.84
N LEU A 369 -5.93 -17.45 0.24
CA LEU A 369 -4.78 -16.88 0.95
C LEU A 369 -5.17 -15.55 1.59
N GLY A 370 -5.86 -14.69 0.86
CA GLY A 370 -6.30 -13.39 1.37
C GLY A 370 -7.22 -13.49 2.58
N LEU A 371 -8.02 -14.57 2.71
CA LEU A 371 -8.89 -14.75 3.87
C LEU A 371 -8.05 -15.07 5.10
N GLY A 372 -7.06 -15.97 4.96
CA GLY A 372 -6.11 -16.26 6.04
C GLY A 372 -5.27 -15.05 6.45
N VAL A 373 -4.80 -14.26 5.46
CA VAL A 373 -4.11 -12.97 5.73
C VAL A 373 -5.00 -12.02 6.51
N ALA A 374 -6.25 -11.81 6.08
CA ALA A 374 -7.20 -10.93 6.77
C ALA A 374 -7.47 -11.40 8.20
N MET A 375 -7.64 -12.70 8.42
CA MET A 375 -7.84 -13.27 9.75
C MET A 375 -6.63 -13.05 10.67
N GLY A 376 -5.42 -13.24 10.16
CA GLY A 376 -4.19 -12.99 10.92
C GLY A 376 -3.98 -11.52 11.27
N ARG A 377 -4.26 -10.61 10.33
CA ARG A 377 -4.09 -9.16 10.48
C ARG A 377 -5.17 -8.47 11.32
N LYS A 378 -6.14 -9.21 11.87
CA LYS A 378 -7.03 -8.68 12.93
C LYS A 378 -6.25 -8.11 14.12
N LYS A 379 -5.10 -8.73 14.44
CA LYS A 379 -4.26 -8.35 15.59
C LYS A 379 -3.45 -7.09 15.30
N GLY A 380 -2.98 -6.91 14.07
CA GLY A 380 -2.17 -5.76 13.70
C GLY A 380 -2.05 -5.58 12.19
N PRO A 381 -1.70 -4.37 11.75
CA PRO A 381 -1.61 -4.04 10.33
C PRO A 381 -0.38 -4.64 9.67
N THR A 382 0.69 -4.96 10.40
CA THR A 382 1.97 -5.35 9.80
C THR A 382 1.92 -6.75 9.20
N PHE A 383 2.68 -6.96 8.12
CA PHE A 383 2.79 -8.26 7.48
C PHE A 383 4.16 -8.41 6.81
N GLY A 384 4.93 -9.39 7.25
CA GLY A 384 6.19 -9.79 6.63
C GLY A 384 6.35 -11.32 6.65
N PRO A 385 7.57 -11.84 6.42
CA PRO A 385 7.83 -13.29 6.34
C PRO A 385 7.34 -14.10 7.55
N LEU A 386 7.51 -13.57 8.77
CA LEU A 386 7.08 -14.25 9.99
C LEU A 386 5.56 -14.36 10.08
N GLN A 387 4.84 -13.28 9.77
CA GLN A 387 3.38 -13.25 9.75
C GLN A 387 2.83 -14.15 8.65
N ALA A 388 3.42 -14.12 7.45
CA ALA A 388 3.01 -14.96 6.34
C ALA A 388 3.10 -16.46 6.69
N GLN A 389 4.22 -16.88 7.27
CA GLN A 389 4.40 -18.25 7.74
C GLN A 389 3.39 -18.61 8.84
N SER A 390 3.13 -17.71 9.78
CA SER A 390 2.21 -17.95 10.90
C SER A 390 0.73 -17.95 10.49
N TYR A 391 0.33 -17.12 9.53
CA TYR A 391 -1.08 -16.87 9.22
C TYR A 391 -1.58 -17.78 8.11
N VAL A 392 -0.77 -17.99 7.08
CA VAL A 392 -1.15 -18.74 5.89
C VAL A 392 -0.19 -19.86 5.52
N GLY A 393 1.00 -19.92 6.15
CA GLY A 393 2.02 -20.93 5.82
C GLY A 393 2.57 -20.81 4.40
N VAL A 394 2.36 -19.65 3.77
CA VAL A 394 2.63 -19.36 2.37
C VAL A 394 3.27 -17.99 2.29
N ILE A 395 4.28 -17.88 1.44
CA ILE A 395 4.94 -16.63 1.09
C ILE A 395 4.71 -16.44 -0.40
N PRO A 396 4.28 -15.24 -0.86
CA PRO A 396 4.05 -15.00 -2.28
C PRO A 396 5.32 -15.28 -3.09
N PRO A 397 5.18 -15.67 -4.37
CA PRO A 397 6.33 -15.90 -5.22
C PRO A 397 7.14 -14.60 -5.32
N MET A 398 8.45 -14.73 -5.08
CA MET A 398 9.40 -13.64 -5.23
C MET A 398 10.33 -13.97 -6.39
N PHE A 399 10.74 -12.98 -7.17
CA PHE A 399 11.82 -13.11 -8.15
C PHE A 399 13.04 -12.35 -7.67
N ASP A 400 14.22 -12.92 -7.83
CA ASP A 400 15.47 -12.22 -7.57
C ASP A 400 15.89 -11.35 -8.77
N SER A 401 17.00 -10.63 -8.66
CA SER A 401 17.50 -9.73 -9.70
C SER A 401 17.80 -10.41 -11.05
N ASN A 402 18.00 -11.74 -11.05
CA ASN A 402 18.24 -12.58 -12.23
C ASN A 402 16.97 -13.22 -12.80
N GLY A 403 15.83 -13.00 -12.14
CA GLY A 403 14.53 -13.58 -12.47
C GLY A 403 14.39 -15.04 -12.10
N GLU A 404 15.16 -15.51 -11.12
CA GLU A 404 14.95 -16.80 -10.51
C GLU A 404 13.90 -16.70 -9.40
N ILE A 405 13.05 -17.73 -9.28
CA ILE A 405 12.09 -17.77 -8.18
C ILE A 405 12.85 -17.95 -6.87
N TYR A 406 12.66 -16.98 -5.98
CA TYR A 406 13.11 -17.01 -4.60
C TYR A 406 11.97 -17.49 -3.69
N LEU A 407 12.14 -18.70 -3.14
CA LEU A 407 11.25 -19.24 -2.12
C LEU A 407 11.97 -19.25 -0.77
N LEU A 408 11.38 -18.59 0.21
CA LEU A 408 11.82 -18.75 1.59
C LEU A 408 11.56 -20.20 2.06
N PRO A 409 12.41 -20.75 2.93
CA PRO A 409 12.28 -22.12 3.41
C PRO A 409 10.89 -22.40 3.98
N ASN A 410 10.31 -23.57 3.67
CA ASN A 410 8.99 -24.04 4.11
C ASN A 410 7.77 -23.32 3.52
N SER A 411 7.93 -22.43 2.53
CA SER A 411 6.79 -21.88 1.79
C SER A 411 6.04 -23.01 1.06
N ARG A 412 4.71 -23.06 1.24
CA ARG A 412 3.81 -24.02 0.57
C ARG A 412 3.00 -23.38 -0.57
N PHE A 413 3.60 -22.40 -1.26
CA PHE A 413 2.92 -21.74 -2.38
C PHE A 413 2.58 -22.76 -3.49
N ASP A 414 1.31 -22.79 -3.91
CA ASP A 414 0.81 -23.76 -4.86
C ASP A 414 0.90 -23.23 -6.29
N PHE A 415 2.04 -23.50 -6.93
CA PHE A 415 2.31 -23.14 -8.32
C PHE A 415 1.42 -23.85 -9.34
N THR A 416 0.69 -24.90 -8.94
CA THR A 416 -0.23 -25.59 -9.86
C THR A 416 -1.54 -24.83 -10.02
N ARG A 417 -1.96 -24.12 -8.96
CA ARG A 417 -3.14 -23.25 -8.95
C ARG A 417 -2.82 -21.84 -9.39
N PHE A 418 -1.58 -21.40 -9.20
CA PHE A 418 -1.12 -20.06 -9.57
C PHE A 418 0.21 -20.13 -10.31
N ASP A 419 0.16 -20.00 -11.63
CA ASP A 419 1.34 -20.01 -12.49
C ASP A 419 1.86 -18.58 -12.75
N PRO A 420 3.03 -18.21 -12.21
CA PRO A 420 3.65 -16.89 -12.43
C PRO A 420 3.79 -16.50 -13.89
N GLU A 421 4.12 -17.44 -14.77
CA GLU A 421 4.35 -17.14 -16.18
C GLU A 421 3.05 -16.76 -16.88
N THR A 422 1.96 -17.47 -16.60
CA THR A 422 0.62 -17.10 -17.07
C THR A 422 0.23 -15.70 -16.59
N MET A 423 0.48 -15.38 -15.31
CA MET A 423 0.13 -14.06 -14.76
C MET A 423 0.95 -12.92 -15.40
N ILE A 424 2.24 -13.15 -15.68
CA ILE A 424 3.09 -12.19 -16.41
C ILE A 424 2.54 -11.92 -17.81
N ARG A 425 2.20 -12.97 -18.57
CA ARG A 425 1.67 -12.81 -19.94
C ARG A 425 0.33 -12.07 -19.95
N LEU A 426 -0.52 -12.34 -18.95
CA LEU A 426 -1.80 -11.63 -18.78
C LEU A 426 -1.58 -10.14 -18.46
N ASP A 427 -0.63 -9.82 -17.58
CA ASP A 427 -0.27 -8.45 -17.27
C ASP A 427 0.33 -7.70 -18.49
N GLU A 428 1.20 -8.36 -19.28
CA GLU A 428 1.68 -7.80 -20.55
C GLU A 428 0.55 -7.52 -21.53
N GLY A 429 -0.32 -8.51 -21.77
CA GLY A 429 -1.46 -8.35 -22.66
C GLY A 429 -2.40 -7.25 -22.20
N LEU A 430 -2.67 -7.15 -20.90
CA LEU A 430 -3.49 -6.10 -20.31
C LEU A 430 -2.89 -4.72 -20.55
N TYR A 431 -1.59 -4.55 -20.27
CA TYR A 431 -0.90 -3.29 -20.47
C TYR A 431 -0.88 -2.86 -21.94
N GLU A 432 -0.51 -3.77 -22.85
CA GLU A 432 -0.44 -3.45 -24.28
C GLU A 432 -1.81 -3.07 -24.83
N TYR A 433 -2.84 -3.81 -24.45
CA TYR A 433 -4.21 -3.56 -24.89
C TYR A 433 -4.73 -2.21 -24.38
N THR A 434 -4.57 -1.95 -23.07
CA THR A 434 -4.98 -0.68 -22.47
C THR A 434 -4.20 0.50 -23.06
N ARG A 435 -2.89 0.38 -23.28
CA ARG A 435 -2.09 1.43 -23.92
C ARG A 435 -2.59 1.72 -25.34
N ASN A 436 -2.89 0.69 -26.12
CA ASN A 436 -3.43 0.85 -27.47
C ASN A 436 -4.78 1.60 -27.45
N LEU A 437 -5.68 1.27 -26.51
CA LEU A 437 -6.93 2.00 -26.32
C LEU A 437 -6.67 3.48 -26.00
N LEU A 438 -5.77 3.76 -25.04
CA LEU A 438 -5.43 5.12 -24.64
C LEU A 438 -4.79 5.94 -25.76
N THR A 439 -4.07 5.32 -26.70
CA THR A 439 -3.54 6.03 -27.87
C THR A 439 -4.61 6.36 -28.91
N GLY A 440 -5.71 5.61 -28.94
CA GLY A 440 -6.84 5.83 -29.86
C GLY A 440 -7.86 6.84 -29.34
N CYS A 441 -8.04 6.93 -28.02
CA CYS A 441 -8.92 7.88 -27.36
C CYS A 441 -8.17 9.21 -27.12
N ARG A 442 -8.64 10.31 -27.73
CA ARG A 442 -8.05 11.65 -27.56
C ARG A 442 -8.52 12.34 -26.29
#